data_AF-A0A0U3Q2P5-F1
#
_entry.id   AF-A0A0U3Q2P5-F1
#
_cell.length_a   1.000
_cell.length_b   1.000
_cell.length_c   1.000
_cell.angle_alpha   90.00
_cell.angle_beta   90.00
_cell.angle_gamma   90.00
#
_symmetry.space_group_name_H-M   'P 1'
#
loop_
_entity.id
_entity.type
_entity.pdbx_description
1 polymer ?
#
loop_
_entity_poly.entity_id
_entity_poly.type
_entity_poly.pdbx_seq_one_letter_code
_entity_poly.pdbx_strand_id
1 'polypeptide(L)'
;MSVISGLRPVAAFLPWTDRQGRLSGLKLAVFLIAIAPALWYLTRTAMGLVQPEPARQLVFVSGDWAMRFLVATLAVSPLRRITGWGKLAGIRRMLGLTALAYGLAHLTLYVIRENLDLWRVTSEIVLRFYLTIGFAALAALVALGVTSTDSAIRRMGPRWHRLHKLVYPATALAAFHYFLQSKSDVSQATLLAGLFLLVMIYRGAARLKLPLASPLLLAGLALLAGLGTAGIEYLWYHLATGVPAERVFLANFNWQLFTMPAQIRPSWWVVLGGLITALVPMISARLLPQPVRRQR
;
A
#
# COMPACT_ATOMS: atom_id res chain seq x y z
N MET A 1 49.29 4.04 12.14
CA MET A 1 48.45 3.05 11.44
C MET A 1 47.01 3.14 11.95
N SER A 2 46.17 4.02 11.40
CA SER A 2 44.77 4.21 11.85
C SER A 2 43.85 4.43 10.63
N VAL A 3 43.66 3.39 9.81
CA VAL A 3 42.79 3.44 8.62
C VAL A 3 41.55 2.53 8.75
N ILE A 4 41.42 1.76 9.84
CA ILE A 4 40.29 0.82 10.04
C ILE A 4 39.19 1.41 10.95
N SER A 5 38.82 2.68 10.75
CA SER A 5 37.71 3.33 11.48
C SER A 5 36.48 3.63 10.61
N GLY A 6 36.45 3.10 9.37
CA GLY A 6 35.40 3.44 8.38
C GLY A 6 34.31 2.39 8.15
N LEU A 7 34.48 1.15 8.63
CA LEU A 7 33.52 0.08 8.36
C LEU A 7 32.35 0.16 9.36
N ARG A 8 31.16 0.53 8.86
CA ARG A 8 29.94 0.40 9.65
C ARG A 8 29.72 -1.07 9.99
N PRO A 9 29.38 -1.42 11.23
CA PRO A 9 29.08 -2.79 11.59
C PRO A 9 27.93 -3.32 10.72
N VAL A 10 27.96 -4.61 10.37
CA VAL A 10 26.89 -5.28 9.58
C VAL A 10 25.51 -5.01 10.16
N ALA A 11 25.43 -4.91 11.50
CA ALA A 11 24.23 -4.53 12.23
C ALA A 11 23.56 -3.23 11.74
N ALA A 12 24.32 -2.26 11.22
CA ALA A 12 23.78 -1.00 10.67
C ALA A 12 23.04 -1.16 9.34
N PHE A 13 23.17 -2.31 8.67
CA PHE A 13 22.49 -2.63 7.41
C PHE A 13 21.28 -3.54 7.59
N LEU A 14 21.05 -4.08 8.79
CA LEU A 14 19.90 -4.93 9.07
C LEU A 14 18.59 -4.12 8.96
N PRO A 15 17.51 -4.71 8.41
CA PRO A 15 16.28 -3.97 8.17
C PRO A 15 15.65 -3.45 9.47
N TRP A 16 15.79 -4.18 10.58
CA TRP A 16 15.24 -3.86 11.90
C TRP A 16 16.08 -2.89 12.75
N THR A 17 17.21 -2.38 12.26
CA THR A 17 18.08 -1.46 13.04
C THR A 17 17.99 -0.01 12.58
N ASP A 18 18.37 0.93 13.44
CA ASP A 18 18.53 2.35 13.11
C ASP A 18 19.87 2.62 12.37
N ARG A 19 20.12 3.88 12.01
CA ARG A 19 21.36 4.25 11.29
C ARG A 19 22.64 4.03 12.11
N GLN A 20 22.52 3.88 13.43
CA GLN A 20 23.62 3.62 14.35
C GLN A 20 23.76 2.11 14.62
N GLY A 21 22.94 1.25 13.99
CA GLY A 21 22.94 -0.20 14.18
C GLY A 21 22.18 -0.67 15.42
N ARG A 22 21.46 0.21 16.13
CA ARG A 22 20.66 -0.16 17.30
C ARG A 22 19.32 -0.73 16.87
N LEU A 23 18.77 -1.68 17.64
CA LEU A 23 17.47 -2.25 17.36
C LEU A 23 16.36 -1.17 17.37
N SER A 24 15.56 -1.14 16.31
CA SER A 24 14.40 -0.27 16.19
C SER A 24 13.13 -1.12 16.25
N GLY A 25 12.42 -1.08 17.38
CA GLY A 25 11.18 -1.85 17.57
C GLY A 25 10.15 -1.61 16.47
N LEU A 26 10.00 -0.38 15.98
CA LEU A 26 9.11 -0.05 14.87
C LEU A 26 9.52 -0.76 13.57
N LYS A 27 10.81 -0.74 13.21
CA LYS A 27 11.30 -1.41 12.00
C LYS A 27 11.21 -2.92 12.14
N LEU A 28 11.51 -3.48 13.31
CA LEU A 28 11.34 -4.90 13.58
C LEU A 28 9.88 -5.33 13.41
N ALA A 29 8.94 -4.60 14.02
CA ALA A 29 7.52 -4.88 13.89
C ALA A 29 7.06 -4.85 12.43
N VAL A 30 7.44 -3.80 11.68
CA VAL A 30 7.11 -3.71 10.24
C VAL A 30 7.73 -4.85 9.44
N PHE A 31 8.97 -5.24 9.75
CA PHE A 31 9.63 -6.37 9.08
C PHE A 31 8.92 -7.70 9.36
N LEU A 32 8.54 -7.96 10.61
CA LEU A 32 7.79 -9.17 10.99
C LEU A 32 6.41 -9.21 10.31
N ILE A 33 5.69 -8.08 10.28
CA ILE A 33 4.42 -7.95 9.55
C ILE A 33 4.63 -8.16 8.05
N ALA A 34 5.75 -7.71 7.49
CA ALA A 34 6.06 -7.86 6.07
C ALA A 34 6.26 -9.32 5.65
N ILE A 35 6.88 -10.15 6.51
CA ILE A 35 7.15 -11.57 6.20
C ILE A 35 6.01 -12.50 6.60
N ALA A 36 5.19 -12.14 7.58
CA ALA A 36 4.14 -12.99 8.12
C ALA A 36 3.18 -13.58 7.07
N PRO A 37 2.71 -12.83 6.05
CA PRO A 37 1.82 -13.39 5.03
C PRO A 37 2.50 -14.44 4.18
N ALA A 38 3.72 -14.15 3.70
CA ALA A 38 4.50 -15.12 2.95
C ALA A 38 4.68 -16.42 3.74
N LEU A 39 5.07 -16.32 5.02
CA LEU A 39 5.21 -17.49 5.89
C LEU A 39 3.88 -18.26 6.05
N TRP A 40 2.77 -17.56 6.32
CA TRP A 40 1.46 -18.16 6.50
C TRP A 40 0.99 -18.97 5.28
N TYR A 41 1.12 -18.40 4.08
CA TYR A 41 0.65 -19.07 2.87
C TYR A 41 1.61 -20.18 2.41
N LEU A 42 2.92 -20.00 2.59
CA LEU A 42 3.90 -21.05 2.27
C LEU A 42 3.76 -22.26 3.20
N THR A 43 3.58 -22.08 4.51
CA THR A 43 3.40 -23.21 5.44
C THR A 43 2.10 -23.96 5.16
N ARG A 44 0.98 -23.25 4.92
CA ARG A 44 -0.27 -23.90 4.51
C ARG A 44 -0.13 -24.69 3.22
N THR A 45 0.61 -24.15 2.25
CA THR A 45 0.86 -24.84 0.97
C THR A 45 1.70 -26.10 1.19
N ALA A 46 2.77 -26.01 1.97
CA ALA A 46 3.63 -27.14 2.31
C ALA A 46 2.91 -28.24 3.11
N MET A 47 1.93 -27.88 3.94
CA MET A 47 1.10 -28.81 4.71
C MET A 47 -0.09 -29.38 3.92
N GLY A 48 -0.26 -29.01 2.64
CA GLY A 48 -1.41 -29.44 1.83
C GLY A 48 -2.76 -28.84 2.29
N LEU A 49 -2.74 -27.76 3.09
CA LEU A 49 -3.93 -27.09 3.63
C LEU A 49 -4.48 -26.00 2.71
N VAL A 50 -4.28 -26.14 1.40
CA VAL A 50 -4.57 -25.13 0.37
C VAL A 50 -5.58 -25.63 -0.66
N GLN A 51 -6.09 -24.70 -1.45
CA GLN A 51 -7.05 -24.98 -2.52
C GLN A 51 -6.45 -25.90 -3.59
N PRO A 52 -7.28 -26.55 -4.44
CA PRO A 52 -6.83 -27.47 -5.50
C PRO A 52 -5.78 -26.88 -6.47
N GLU A 53 -5.69 -25.55 -6.56
CA GLU A 53 -4.74 -24.82 -7.41
C GLU A 53 -3.83 -23.89 -6.57
N PRO A 54 -2.81 -24.42 -5.86
CA PRO A 54 -1.99 -23.64 -4.94
C PRO A 54 -1.23 -22.50 -5.62
N ALA A 55 -0.68 -22.75 -6.82
CA ALA A 55 0.06 -21.75 -7.58
C ALA A 55 -0.84 -20.54 -7.91
N ARG A 56 -2.08 -20.80 -8.34
CA ARG A 56 -3.07 -19.73 -8.58
C ARG A 56 -3.32 -18.92 -7.32
N GLN A 57 -3.53 -19.56 -6.17
CA GLN A 57 -3.78 -18.87 -4.91
C GLN A 57 -2.60 -17.98 -4.51
N LEU A 58 -1.36 -18.48 -4.64
CA LEU A 58 -0.16 -17.71 -4.33
C LEU A 58 0.00 -16.49 -5.25
N VAL A 59 -0.35 -16.60 -6.54
CA VAL A 59 -0.39 -15.44 -7.46
C VAL A 59 -1.38 -14.39 -6.95
N PHE A 60 -2.61 -14.75 -6.59
CA PHE A 60 -3.59 -13.78 -6.08
C PHE A 60 -3.12 -13.11 -4.79
N VAL A 61 -2.66 -13.89 -3.81
CA VAL A 61 -2.24 -13.40 -2.49
C VAL A 61 -1.02 -12.50 -2.59
N SER A 62 -0.02 -12.87 -3.40
CA SER A 62 1.18 -12.04 -3.57
C SER A 62 0.85 -10.68 -4.18
N GLY A 63 -0.08 -10.63 -5.15
CA GLY A 63 -0.58 -9.37 -5.74
C GLY A 63 -1.36 -8.50 -4.74
N ASP A 64 -2.26 -9.11 -3.95
CA ASP A 64 -3.02 -8.42 -2.89
C ASP A 64 -2.07 -7.78 -1.86
N TRP A 65 -1.08 -8.53 -1.37
CA TRP A 65 -0.10 -8.00 -0.41
C TRP A 65 0.83 -6.95 -1.02
N ALA A 66 1.23 -7.09 -2.29
CA ALA A 66 1.98 -6.04 -2.99
C ALA A 66 1.23 -4.71 -2.98
N MET A 67 -0.08 -4.74 -3.28
CA MET A 67 -0.94 -3.57 -3.27
C MET A 67 -1.11 -2.99 -1.85
N ARG A 68 -1.33 -3.84 -0.83
CA ARG A 68 -1.38 -3.41 0.59
C ARG A 68 -0.13 -2.66 1.01
N PHE A 69 1.06 -3.19 0.72
CA PHE A 69 2.33 -2.53 1.06
C PHE A 69 2.57 -1.25 0.26
N LEU A 70 2.09 -1.19 -0.98
CA LEU A 70 2.19 0.01 -1.81
C LEU A 70 1.33 1.16 -1.24
N VAL A 71 0.08 0.87 -0.86
CA VAL A 71 -0.80 1.83 -0.17
C VAL A 71 -0.21 2.24 1.19
N ALA A 72 0.28 1.28 1.98
CA ALA A 72 0.94 1.56 3.26
C ALA A 72 2.16 2.49 3.09
N THR A 73 2.98 2.26 2.06
CA THR A 73 4.13 3.11 1.72
C THR A 73 3.69 4.56 1.45
N LEU A 74 2.59 4.73 0.72
CA LEU A 74 2.03 6.04 0.44
C LEU A 74 1.37 6.68 1.67
N ALA A 75 0.81 5.91 2.59
CA ALA A 75 0.19 6.39 3.82
C ALA A 75 1.21 7.00 4.80
N VAL A 76 2.48 6.57 4.76
CA VAL A 76 3.53 7.08 5.68
C VAL A 76 3.64 8.61 5.70
N SER A 77 3.53 9.28 4.55
CA SER A 77 3.70 10.74 4.49
C SER A 77 2.55 11.53 5.11
N PRO A 78 1.27 11.29 4.77
CA PRO A 78 0.16 11.95 5.46
C PRO A 78 0.09 11.55 6.94
N LEU A 79 0.31 10.29 7.30
CA LEU A 79 0.30 9.86 8.71
C LEU A 79 1.37 10.59 9.53
N ARG A 80 2.58 10.80 8.98
CA ARG A 80 3.61 11.61 9.66
C ARG A 80 3.17 13.05 9.89
N ARG A 81 2.37 13.63 8.99
CA ARG A 81 1.85 15.01 9.15
C ARG A 81 0.71 15.07 10.16
N ILE A 82 -0.19 14.09 10.14
CA ILE A 82 -1.33 14.01 11.07
C ILE A 82 -0.85 13.73 12.51
N THR A 83 0.06 12.77 12.66
CA THR A 83 0.54 12.30 13.98
C THR A 83 1.70 13.11 14.53
N GLY A 84 2.42 13.85 13.69
CA GLY A 84 3.72 14.45 14.05
C GLY A 84 4.86 13.43 14.24
N TRP A 85 4.61 12.13 14.10
CA TRP A 85 5.58 11.09 14.47
C TRP A 85 6.66 10.89 13.39
N GLY A 86 7.76 11.64 13.53
CA GLY A 86 8.88 11.63 12.57
C GLY A 86 9.50 10.25 12.30
N LYS A 87 9.44 9.32 13.26
CA LYS A 87 10.00 7.96 13.12
C LYS A 87 9.39 7.16 11.97
N LEU A 88 8.15 7.46 11.57
CA LEU A 88 7.49 6.83 10.42
C LEU A 88 8.27 7.01 9.10
N ALA A 89 9.05 8.08 8.97
CA ALA A 89 9.90 8.26 7.78
C ALA A 89 10.91 7.12 7.60
N GLY A 90 11.35 6.49 8.70
CA GLY A 90 12.34 5.42 8.71
C GLY A 90 11.84 4.08 8.16
N ILE A 91 10.53 3.86 8.08
CA ILE A 91 9.93 2.63 7.54
C ILE A 91 9.44 2.74 6.10
N ARG A 92 9.42 3.96 5.52
CA ARG A 92 8.91 4.18 4.15
C ARG A 92 9.64 3.36 3.11
N ARG A 93 10.98 3.34 3.16
CA ARG A 93 11.80 2.58 2.22
C ARG A 93 11.56 1.07 2.38
N MET A 94 11.46 0.59 3.62
CA MET A 94 11.18 -0.82 3.90
C MET A 94 9.86 -1.25 3.27
N LEU A 95 8.77 -0.53 3.54
CA LEU A 95 7.45 -0.83 2.96
C LEU A 95 7.46 -0.79 1.42
N GLY A 96 8.14 0.20 0.82
CA GLY A 96 8.21 0.31 -0.64
C GLY A 96 8.99 -0.83 -1.30
N LEU A 97 10.10 -1.25 -0.68
CA LEU A 97 10.85 -2.42 -1.15
C LEU A 97 10.09 -3.72 -0.89
N THR A 98 9.34 -3.83 0.20
CA THR A 98 8.43 -4.96 0.44
C THR A 98 7.36 -5.04 -0.64
N ALA A 99 6.73 -3.93 -1.02
CA ALA A 99 5.76 -3.89 -2.12
C ALA A 99 6.38 -4.40 -3.44
N LEU A 100 7.60 -3.97 -3.76
CA LEU A 100 8.34 -4.48 -4.90
C LEU A 100 8.66 -5.98 -4.78
N ALA A 101 9.11 -6.45 -3.61
CA ALA A 101 9.42 -7.85 -3.39
C ALA A 101 8.19 -8.76 -3.60
N TYR A 102 7.03 -8.36 -3.09
CA TYR A 102 5.77 -9.06 -3.35
C TYR A 102 5.32 -8.96 -4.82
N GLY A 103 5.54 -7.82 -5.48
CA GLY A 103 5.26 -7.67 -6.91
C GLY A 103 6.16 -8.54 -7.81
N LEU A 104 7.44 -8.70 -7.45
CA LEU A 104 8.35 -9.63 -8.12
C LEU A 104 7.95 -11.08 -7.83
N ALA A 105 7.61 -11.40 -6.58
CA ALA A 105 7.10 -12.72 -6.23
C ALA A 105 5.81 -13.05 -7.02
N HIS A 106 4.92 -12.08 -7.21
CA HIS A 106 3.71 -12.22 -8.01
C HIS A 106 4.02 -12.61 -9.47
N LEU A 107 4.95 -11.90 -10.12
CA LEU A 107 5.38 -12.25 -11.48
C LEU A 107 6.06 -13.63 -11.52
N THR A 108 6.96 -13.93 -10.56
CA THR A 108 7.63 -15.23 -10.48
C THR A 108 6.64 -16.38 -10.30
N LEU A 109 5.64 -16.21 -9.44
CA LEU A 109 4.59 -17.21 -9.23
C LEU A 109 3.71 -17.39 -10.46
N TYR A 110 3.48 -16.31 -11.23
CA TYR A 110 2.79 -16.41 -12.52
C TYR A 110 3.64 -17.19 -13.54
N VAL A 111 4.95 -16.94 -13.61
CA VAL A 111 5.88 -17.72 -14.44
C VAL A 111 5.90 -19.20 -14.05
N ILE A 112 5.92 -19.51 -12.75
CA ILE A 112 5.84 -20.88 -12.24
C ILE A 112 4.51 -21.54 -12.64
N ARG A 113 3.40 -20.81 -12.53
CA ARG A 113 2.07 -21.29 -12.93
C ARG A 113 1.98 -21.61 -14.42
N GLU A 114 2.68 -20.87 -15.27
CA GLU A 114 2.80 -21.16 -16.71
C GLU A 114 3.94 -22.15 -17.01
N ASN A 115 4.31 -23.02 -16.05
CA ASN A 115 5.32 -24.07 -16.19
C ASN A 115 6.71 -23.59 -16.62
N LEU A 116 7.09 -22.37 -16.21
CA LEU A 116 8.35 -21.73 -16.59
C LEU A 116 8.51 -21.48 -18.11
N ASP A 117 7.44 -21.56 -18.89
CA ASP A 117 7.44 -21.24 -20.31
C ASP A 117 7.47 -19.71 -20.50
N LEU A 118 8.69 -19.16 -20.62
CA LEU A 118 8.90 -17.72 -20.76
C LEU A 118 8.33 -17.15 -22.07
N TRP A 119 8.22 -17.96 -23.12
CA TRP A 119 7.62 -17.53 -24.38
C TRP A 119 6.11 -17.36 -24.23
N ARG A 120 5.46 -18.34 -23.61
CA ARG A 120 4.04 -18.25 -23.26
C ARG A 120 3.77 -17.08 -22.32
N VAL A 121 4.53 -16.91 -21.25
CA VAL A 121 4.38 -15.79 -20.32
C VAL A 121 4.48 -14.44 -21.05
N THR A 122 5.51 -14.29 -21.88
CA THR A 122 5.73 -13.01 -22.59
C THR A 122 4.62 -12.75 -23.61
N SER A 123 4.21 -13.76 -24.38
CA SER A 123 3.11 -13.62 -25.34
C SER A 123 1.79 -13.29 -24.64
N GLU A 124 1.48 -13.90 -23.50
CA GLU A 124 0.29 -13.55 -22.72
C GLU A 124 0.35 -12.11 -22.20
N ILE A 125 1.49 -11.65 -21.67
CA ILE A 125 1.66 -10.27 -21.17
C ILE A 125 1.43 -9.24 -22.28
N VAL A 126 1.87 -9.53 -23.51
CA VAL A 126 1.70 -8.64 -24.66
C VAL A 126 0.27 -8.68 -25.20
N LEU A 127 -0.32 -9.86 -25.31
CA LEU A 127 -1.63 -10.05 -25.95
C LEU A 127 -2.82 -9.73 -25.03
N ARG A 128 -2.64 -9.82 -23.71
CA ARG A 128 -3.70 -9.58 -22.72
C ARG A 128 -3.48 -8.22 -22.04
N PHE A 129 -4.29 -7.23 -22.41
CA PHE A 129 -4.13 -5.85 -21.95
C PHE A 129 -4.03 -5.68 -20.41
N TYR A 130 -4.78 -6.48 -19.65
CA TYR A 130 -4.73 -6.42 -18.18
C TYR A 130 -3.37 -6.86 -17.63
N LEU A 131 -2.70 -7.84 -18.25
CA LEU A 131 -1.35 -8.25 -17.88
C LEU A 131 -0.33 -7.17 -18.23
N THR A 132 -0.48 -6.50 -19.38
CA THR A 132 0.38 -5.37 -19.77
C THR A 132 0.32 -4.25 -18.74
N ILE A 133 -0.88 -3.92 -18.23
CA ILE A 133 -1.07 -2.89 -17.18
C ILE A 133 -0.34 -3.27 -15.90
N GLY A 134 -0.49 -4.53 -15.45
CA GLY A 134 0.20 -5.04 -14.26
C GLY A 134 1.72 -5.02 -14.42
N PHE A 135 2.21 -5.43 -15.59
CA PHE A 135 3.64 -5.41 -15.92
C PHE A 135 4.19 -3.98 -15.97
N ALA A 136 3.46 -3.02 -16.53
CA ALA A 136 3.86 -1.61 -16.55
C ALA A 136 3.97 -1.02 -15.13
N ALA A 137 3.02 -1.35 -14.24
CA ALA A 137 3.10 -0.97 -12.83
C ALA A 137 4.34 -1.58 -12.15
N LEU A 138 4.60 -2.88 -12.38
CA LEU A 138 5.77 -3.56 -11.83
C LEU A 138 7.09 -2.98 -12.37
N ALA A 139 7.19 -2.70 -13.66
CA ALA A 139 8.36 -2.08 -14.27
C ALA A 139 8.68 -0.71 -13.65
N ALA A 140 7.63 0.10 -13.41
CA ALA A 140 7.79 1.35 -12.67
C ALA A 140 8.32 1.09 -11.24
N LEU A 141 7.74 0.14 -10.50
CA LEU A 141 8.22 -0.22 -9.16
C LEU A 141 9.67 -0.73 -9.15
N VAL A 142 10.08 -1.52 -10.15
CA VAL A 142 11.47 -1.97 -10.33
C VAL A 142 12.39 -0.76 -10.48
N ALA A 143 12.04 0.20 -11.35
CA ALA A 143 12.81 1.44 -11.53
C ALA A 143 12.94 2.23 -10.21
N LEU A 144 11.88 2.27 -9.39
CA LEU A 144 11.92 2.90 -8.05
C LEU A 144 12.81 2.11 -7.08
N GLY A 145 12.74 0.78 -7.10
CA GLY A 145 13.51 -0.10 -6.22
C GLY A 145 15.01 -0.03 -6.47
N VAL A 146 15.43 -0.15 -7.73
CA VAL A 146 16.86 -0.09 -8.11
C VAL A 146 17.47 1.29 -7.79
N THR A 147 16.64 2.35 -7.81
CA THR A 147 17.06 3.71 -7.43
C THR A 147 16.81 4.05 -5.96
N SER A 148 16.48 3.07 -5.11
CA SER A 148 16.23 3.28 -3.68
C SER A 148 17.48 3.20 -2.80
N THR A 149 18.68 2.99 -3.34
CA THR A 149 19.93 2.96 -2.57
C THR A 149 20.39 4.36 -2.16
N ASP A 150 21.14 4.48 -1.06
CA ASP A 150 21.70 5.77 -0.63
C ASP A 150 22.64 6.36 -1.67
N SER A 151 23.36 5.51 -2.42
CA SER A 151 24.21 5.93 -3.54
C SER A 151 23.39 6.53 -4.69
N ALA A 152 22.30 5.85 -5.11
CA ALA A 152 21.43 6.35 -6.17
C ALA A 152 20.79 7.69 -5.82
N ILE A 153 20.31 7.85 -4.58
CA ILE A 153 19.73 9.11 -4.09
C ILE A 153 20.74 10.25 -4.19
N ARG A 154 21.99 10.03 -3.75
CA ARG A 154 23.05 11.04 -3.83
C ARG A 154 23.42 11.38 -5.28
N ARG A 155 23.57 10.38 -6.14
CA ARG A 155 23.98 10.56 -7.55
C ARG A 155 22.93 11.28 -8.38
N MET A 156 21.64 10.99 -8.17
CA MET A 156 20.55 11.53 -8.99
C MET A 156 20.06 12.91 -8.52
N GLY A 157 20.25 13.26 -7.25
CA GLY A 157 19.84 14.54 -6.68
C GLY A 157 18.35 14.84 -6.91
N PRO A 158 17.97 16.03 -7.44
CA PRO A 158 16.57 16.40 -7.66
C PRO A 158 15.80 15.48 -8.62
N ARG A 159 16.49 14.83 -9.58
CA ARG A 159 15.85 13.92 -10.55
C ARG A 159 15.27 12.68 -9.88
N TRP A 160 15.85 12.24 -8.77
CA TRP A 160 15.33 11.14 -7.96
C TRP A 160 13.89 11.38 -7.51
N HIS A 161 13.60 12.59 -7.05
CA HIS A 161 12.25 12.96 -6.61
C HIS A 161 11.26 12.97 -7.77
N ARG A 162 11.68 13.33 -8.99
CA ARG A 162 10.83 13.27 -10.19
C ARG A 162 10.51 11.82 -10.55
N LEU A 163 11.53 10.96 -10.60
CA LEU A 163 11.35 9.53 -10.86
C LEU A 163 10.42 8.88 -9.82
N HIS A 164 10.65 9.16 -8.54
CA HIS A 164 9.86 8.58 -7.44
C HIS A 164 8.43 9.12 -7.35
N LYS A 165 8.03 10.09 -8.17
CA LYS A 165 6.61 10.41 -8.38
C LYS A 165 5.88 9.33 -9.19
N LEU A 166 6.58 8.46 -9.93
CA LEU A 166 5.95 7.34 -10.64
C LEU A 166 5.22 6.37 -9.70
N VAL A 167 5.50 6.39 -8.40
CA VAL A 167 4.76 5.59 -7.42
C VAL A 167 3.25 5.87 -7.48
N TYR A 168 2.82 7.10 -7.77
CA TYR A 168 1.39 7.45 -7.83
C TYR A 168 0.68 6.80 -9.03
N PRO A 169 1.12 7.02 -10.29
CA PRO A 169 0.53 6.31 -11.43
C PRO A 169 0.75 4.80 -11.34
N ALA A 170 1.88 4.29 -10.82
CA ALA A 170 2.09 2.86 -10.63
C ALA A 170 1.07 2.25 -9.66
N THR A 171 0.71 2.95 -8.57
CA THR A 171 -0.32 2.49 -7.63
C THR A 171 -1.71 2.52 -8.27
N ALA A 172 -2.02 3.53 -9.08
CA ALA A 172 -3.28 3.59 -9.81
C ALA A 172 -3.40 2.46 -10.84
N LEU A 173 -2.34 2.18 -11.60
CA LEU A 173 -2.28 1.05 -12.54
C LEU A 173 -2.39 -0.29 -11.81
N ALA A 174 -1.73 -0.45 -10.66
CA ALA A 174 -1.84 -1.67 -9.85
C ALA A 174 -3.27 -1.87 -9.32
N ALA A 175 -3.93 -0.81 -8.86
CA ALA A 175 -5.34 -0.86 -8.45
C ALA A 175 -6.24 -1.27 -9.62
N PHE A 176 -6.05 -0.66 -10.79
CA PHE A 176 -6.84 -0.94 -11.99
C PHE A 176 -6.61 -2.38 -12.50
N HIS A 177 -5.36 -2.84 -12.52
CA HIS A 177 -5.01 -4.24 -12.78
C HIS A 177 -5.72 -5.19 -11.80
N TYR A 178 -5.79 -4.84 -10.51
CA TYR A 178 -6.49 -5.64 -9.51
C TYR A 178 -8.00 -5.75 -9.83
N PHE A 179 -8.65 -4.64 -10.20
CA PHE A 179 -10.04 -4.69 -10.66
C PHE A 179 -10.22 -5.62 -11.88
N LEU A 180 -9.36 -5.50 -12.89
CA LEU A 180 -9.43 -6.34 -14.11
C LEU A 180 -9.28 -7.84 -13.83
N GLN A 181 -8.50 -8.20 -12.83
CA GLN A 181 -8.30 -9.59 -12.40
C GLN A 181 -9.39 -10.08 -11.43
N SER A 182 -10.14 -9.16 -10.82
CA SER A 182 -11.26 -9.47 -9.95
C SER A 182 -12.42 -9.99 -10.79
N LYS A 183 -13.04 -11.09 -10.36
CA LYS A 183 -14.22 -11.66 -11.03
C LYS A 183 -15.47 -10.87 -10.62
N SER A 184 -16.47 -11.54 -10.07
CA SER A 184 -17.71 -10.92 -9.59
C SER A 184 -17.54 -10.13 -8.29
N ASP A 185 -16.61 -10.55 -7.43
CA ASP A 185 -16.29 -9.87 -6.17
C ASP A 185 -15.06 -8.98 -6.34
N VAL A 186 -15.27 -7.67 -6.29
CA VAL A 186 -14.23 -6.64 -6.37
C VAL A 186 -13.97 -5.96 -5.03
N SER A 187 -14.51 -6.48 -3.93
CA SER A 187 -14.52 -5.79 -2.62
C SER A 187 -13.11 -5.42 -2.15
N GLN A 188 -12.13 -6.33 -2.29
CA GLN A 188 -10.73 -6.05 -1.90
C GLN A 188 -10.07 -5.02 -2.83
N ALA A 189 -10.31 -5.09 -4.14
CA ALA A 189 -9.81 -4.10 -5.09
C ALA A 189 -10.39 -2.71 -4.80
N THR A 190 -11.70 -2.63 -4.55
CA THR A 190 -12.40 -1.41 -4.13
C THR A 190 -11.84 -0.86 -2.83
N LEU A 191 -11.60 -1.70 -1.82
CA LEU A 191 -11.05 -1.27 -0.54
C LEU A 191 -9.66 -0.62 -0.71
N LEU A 192 -8.75 -1.29 -1.44
CA LEU A 192 -7.39 -0.79 -1.62
C LEU A 192 -7.35 0.45 -2.52
N ALA A 193 -8.21 0.53 -3.54
CA ALA A 193 -8.39 1.74 -4.33
C ALA A 193 -8.94 2.90 -3.49
N GLY A 194 -9.90 2.63 -2.60
CA GLY A 194 -10.46 3.59 -1.67
C GLY A 194 -9.46 4.09 -0.62
N LEU A 195 -8.63 3.20 -0.07
CA LEU A 195 -7.53 3.59 0.83
C LEU A 195 -6.45 4.40 0.09
N PHE A 196 -6.14 4.04 -1.16
CA PHE A 196 -5.29 4.85 -2.02
C PHE A 196 -5.89 6.25 -2.26
N LEU A 197 -7.19 6.34 -2.57
CA LEU A 197 -7.92 7.59 -2.74
C LEU A 197 -7.88 8.44 -1.47
N LEU A 198 -8.13 7.86 -0.30
CA LEU A 198 -8.02 8.52 1.00
C LEU A 198 -6.62 9.13 1.20
N VAL A 199 -5.58 8.35 0.93
CA VAL A 199 -4.18 8.82 1.01
C VAL A 199 -3.90 9.95 0.02
N MET A 200 -4.51 9.94 -1.18
CA MET A 200 -4.41 11.02 -2.15
C MET A 200 -5.15 12.28 -1.69
N ILE A 201 -6.35 12.14 -1.12
CA ILE A 201 -7.12 13.24 -0.53
C ILE A 201 -6.31 13.92 0.57
N TYR A 202 -5.73 13.17 1.51
CA TYR A 202 -4.87 13.75 2.56
C TYR A 202 -3.66 14.50 1.98
N ARG A 203 -3.05 13.98 0.92
CA ARG A 203 -1.94 14.67 0.25
C ARG A 203 -2.41 15.95 -0.45
N GLY A 204 -3.58 15.94 -1.07
CA GLY A 204 -4.23 17.11 -1.66
C GLY A 204 -4.51 18.18 -0.63
N ALA A 205 -5.21 17.81 0.45
CA ALA A 205 -5.49 18.69 1.59
C ALA A 205 -4.21 19.32 2.17
N ALA A 206 -3.14 18.53 2.30
CA ALA A 206 -1.87 19.02 2.79
C ALA A 206 -1.10 19.90 1.80
N ARG A 207 -1.34 19.77 0.48
CA ARG A 207 -0.82 20.71 -0.54
C ARG A 207 -1.58 22.04 -0.50
N LEU A 208 -2.89 21.98 -0.23
CA LEU A 208 -3.75 23.14 0.01
C LEU A 208 -3.54 23.78 1.39
N LYS A 209 -2.57 23.29 2.18
CA LYS A 209 -2.24 23.77 3.53
C LYS A 209 -3.42 23.72 4.51
N LEU A 210 -4.38 22.82 4.30
CA LEU A 210 -5.48 22.61 5.24
C LEU A 210 -4.95 22.05 6.58
N PRO A 211 -5.57 22.40 7.72
CA PRO A 211 -5.09 22.03 9.05
C PRO A 211 -5.39 20.55 9.36
N LEU A 212 -4.51 19.64 8.94
CA LEU A 212 -4.62 18.19 9.22
C LEU A 212 -4.52 17.80 10.71
N ALA A 213 -4.44 18.78 11.61
CA ALA A 213 -4.61 18.58 13.05
C ALA A 213 -6.08 18.68 13.49
N SER A 214 -6.99 19.20 12.63
CA SER A 214 -8.41 19.31 12.93
C SER A 214 -9.09 17.94 12.79
N PRO A 215 -9.65 17.36 13.88
CA PRO A 215 -10.37 16.10 13.82
C PRO A 215 -11.58 16.18 12.88
N LEU A 216 -12.30 17.30 12.89
CA LEU A 216 -13.47 17.50 12.04
C LEU A 216 -13.11 17.50 10.55
N LEU A 217 -12.00 18.16 10.19
CA LEU A 217 -11.50 18.10 8.81
C LEU A 217 -11.16 16.66 8.43
N LEU A 218 -10.41 15.94 9.27
CA LEU A 218 -10.02 14.55 8.97
C LEU A 218 -11.24 13.62 8.84
N ALA A 219 -12.26 13.82 9.67
CA ALA A 219 -13.53 13.11 9.56
C ALA A 219 -14.26 13.44 8.25
N GLY A 220 -14.34 14.72 7.86
CA GLY A 220 -14.91 15.12 6.57
C GLY A 220 -14.17 14.53 5.37
N LEU A 221 -12.83 14.50 5.41
CA LEU A 221 -12.01 13.86 4.37
C LEU A 221 -12.20 12.33 4.34
N ALA A 222 -12.43 11.69 5.49
CA ALA A 222 -12.73 10.26 5.58
C ALA A 222 -14.09 9.93 4.92
N LEU A 223 -15.12 10.72 5.21
CA LEU A 223 -16.44 10.58 4.57
C LEU A 223 -16.37 10.82 3.06
N LEU A 224 -15.64 11.86 2.63
CA LEU A 224 -15.41 12.12 1.21
C LEU A 224 -14.74 10.93 0.50
N ALA A 225 -13.72 10.33 1.13
CA ALA A 225 -13.07 9.15 0.58
C ALA A 225 -13.99 7.93 0.56
N GLY A 226 -14.85 7.76 1.58
CA GLY A 226 -15.88 6.71 1.61
C GLY A 226 -16.86 6.82 0.45
N LEU A 227 -17.40 8.02 0.21
CA LEU A 227 -18.28 8.30 -0.94
C LEU A 227 -17.57 8.06 -2.27
N GLY A 228 -16.33 8.54 -2.40
CA GLY A 228 -15.51 8.27 -3.58
C GLY A 228 -15.23 6.78 -3.80
N THR A 229 -15.07 6.01 -2.73
CA THR A 229 -14.89 4.55 -2.78
C THR A 229 -16.15 3.86 -3.27
N ALA A 230 -17.33 4.23 -2.77
CA ALA A 230 -18.61 3.74 -3.28
C ALA A 230 -18.83 4.12 -4.75
N GLY A 231 -18.40 5.32 -5.15
CA GLY A 231 -18.42 5.76 -6.56
C GLY A 231 -17.51 4.93 -7.46
N ILE A 232 -16.28 4.62 -7.03
CA ILE A 232 -15.36 3.72 -7.77
C ILE A 232 -16.00 2.35 -7.96
N GLU A 233 -16.60 1.79 -6.91
CA GLU A 233 -17.28 0.51 -6.96
C GLU A 233 -18.46 0.52 -7.95
N TYR A 234 -19.32 1.54 -7.86
CA TYR A 234 -20.43 1.75 -8.78
C TYR A 234 -19.95 1.82 -10.23
N LEU A 235 -18.94 2.65 -10.51
CA LEU A 235 -18.40 2.81 -11.85
C LEU A 235 -17.84 1.50 -12.40
N TRP A 236 -17.16 0.71 -11.58
CA TRP A 236 -16.67 -0.60 -12.01
C TRP A 236 -17.81 -1.53 -12.40
N TYR A 237 -18.83 -1.68 -11.54
CA TYR A 237 -19.95 -2.56 -11.84
C TYR A 237 -20.72 -2.10 -13.08
N HIS A 238 -20.97 -0.79 -13.21
CA HIS A 238 -21.68 -0.17 -14.32
C HIS A 238 -20.95 -0.36 -15.66
N LEU A 239 -19.62 -0.17 -15.68
CA LEU A 239 -18.84 -0.16 -16.93
C LEU A 239 -18.31 -1.54 -17.34
N ALA A 240 -18.03 -2.43 -16.39
CA ALA A 240 -17.21 -3.62 -16.66
C ALA A 240 -17.90 -4.97 -16.44
N THR A 241 -19.02 -5.04 -15.71
CA THR A 241 -19.54 -6.33 -15.21
C THR A 241 -20.99 -6.66 -15.61
N GLY A 242 -21.78 -5.68 -16.03
CA GLY A 242 -23.21 -5.85 -16.30
C GLY A 242 -24.08 -6.13 -15.05
N VAL A 243 -23.50 -6.15 -13.85
CA VAL A 243 -24.24 -6.26 -12.59
C VAL A 243 -24.99 -4.94 -12.34
N PRO A 244 -26.24 -4.96 -11.82
CA PRO A 244 -27.00 -3.75 -11.51
C PRO A 244 -26.28 -2.82 -10.52
N ALA A 245 -25.55 -1.85 -11.06
CA ALA A 245 -24.64 -1.01 -10.30
C ALA A 245 -25.37 -0.17 -9.25
N GLU A 246 -26.60 0.24 -9.53
CA GLU A 246 -27.44 1.01 -8.62
C GLU A 246 -27.71 0.21 -7.34
N ARG A 247 -27.98 -1.10 -7.44
CA ARG A 247 -28.21 -1.96 -6.27
C ARG A 247 -26.94 -2.10 -5.44
N VAL A 248 -25.78 -2.23 -6.10
CA VAL A 248 -24.49 -2.32 -5.42
C VAL A 248 -24.16 -1.00 -4.71
N PHE A 249 -24.43 0.13 -5.35
CA PHE A 249 -24.25 1.45 -4.75
C PHE A 249 -25.16 1.64 -3.54
N LEU A 250 -26.46 1.34 -3.65
CA LEU A 250 -27.40 1.41 -2.54
C LEU A 250 -27.02 0.47 -1.39
N ALA A 251 -26.40 -0.68 -1.67
CA ALA A 251 -25.89 -1.58 -0.63
C ALA A 251 -24.81 -0.92 0.26
N ASN A 252 -24.08 0.09 -0.24
CA ASN A 252 -23.15 0.85 0.61
C ASN A 252 -23.86 1.65 1.71
N PHE A 253 -25.16 1.90 1.59
CA PHE A 253 -25.95 2.65 2.59
C PHE A 253 -26.89 1.74 3.39
N ASN A 254 -26.85 0.43 3.16
CA ASN A 254 -27.67 -0.51 3.91
C ASN A 254 -27.05 -0.79 5.29
N TRP A 255 -27.72 -0.29 6.34
CA TRP A 255 -27.29 -0.46 7.73
C TRP A 255 -27.20 -1.92 8.18
N GLN A 256 -28.05 -2.81 7.65
CA GLN A 256 -28.04 -4.22 8.02
C GLN A 256 -26.71 -4.89 7.63
N LEU A 257 -26.13 -4.52 6.48
CA LEU A 257 -24.83 -5.02 6.03
C LEU A 257 -23.68 -4.52 6.91
N PHE A 258 -23.79 -3.32 7.48
CA PHE A 258 -22.79 -2.76 8.39
C PHE A 258 -22.71 -3.55 9.71
N THR A 259 -23.85 -4.08 10.18
CA THR A 259 -23.90 -4.86 11.43
C THR A 259 -23.36 -6.29 11.30
N MET A 260 -23.06 -6.74 10.08
CA MET A 260 -22.50 -8.07 9.81
C MET A 260 -21.03 -7.95 9.40
N PRO A 261 -20.05 -8.30 10.26
CA PRO A 261 -18.63 -8.07 10.00
C PRO A 261 -18.12 -8.64 8.66
N ALA A 262 -18.69 -9.77 8.20
CA ALA A 262 -18.34 -10.41 6.94
C ALA A 262 -18.91 -9.69 5.69
N GLN A 263 -19.81 -8.73 5.85
CA GLN A 263 -20.53 -8.05 4.75
C GLN A 263 -20.31 -6.53 4.74
N ILE A 264 -19.44 -6.01 5.61
CA ILE A 264 -19.11 -4.58 5.64
C ILE A 264 -18.53 -4.18 4.30
N ARG A 265 -19.19 -3.21 3.65
CA ARG A 265 -18.80 -2.72 2.32
C ARG A 265 -17.46 -1.98 2.36
N PRO A 266 -16.67 -2.00 1.28
CA PRO A 266 -15.36 -1.36 1.23
C PRO A 266 -15.34 0.12 1.63
N SER A 267 -16.37 0.89 1.27
CA SER A 267 -16.50 2.30 1.61
C SER A 267 -16.47 2.56 3.12
N TRP A 268 -17.15 1.73 3.92
CA TRP A 268 -17.16 1.82 5.38
C TRP A 268 -15.79 1.56 5.98
N TRP A 269 -15.05 0.57 5.48
CA TRP A 269 -13.67 0.33 5.92
C TRP A 269 -12.75 1.52 5.66
N VAL A 270 -12.93 2.22 4.53
CA VAL A 270 -12.17 3.45 4.22
C VAL A 270 -12.56 4.58 5.17
N VAL A 271 -13.86 4.76 5.45
CA VAL A 271 -14.34 5.75 6.44
C VAL A 271 -13.76 5.46 7.82
N LEU A 272 -13.87 4.21 8.30
CA LEU A 272 -13.35 3.79 9.60
C LEU A 272 -11.83 4.03 9.70
N GLY A 273 -11.08 3.65 8.66
CA GLY A 273 -9.64 3.91 8.58
C GLY A 273 -9.31 5.40 8.65
N GLY A 274 -10.08 6.25 7.97
CA GLY A 274 -9.91 7.70 8.02
C GLY A 274 -10.30 8.30 9.38
N LEU A 275 -11.39 7.84 9.99
CA LEU A 275 -11.84 8.27 11.32
C LEU A 275 -10.82 7.92 12.41
N ILE A 276 -10.16 6.76 12.32
CA ILE A 276 -9.05 6.42 13.24
C ILE A 276 -7.97 7.51 13.19
N THR A 277 -7.65 8.06 12.02
CA THR A 277 -6.68 9.17 11.94
C THR A 277 -7.20 10.47 12.56
N ALA A 278 -8.52 10.71 12.54
CA ALA A 278 -9.14 11.88 13.17
C ALA A 278 -9.08 11.84 14.70
N LEU A 279 -9.00 10.64 15.30
CA LEU A 279 -8.81 10.47 16.73
C LEU A 279 -7.38 10.80 17.19
N VAL A 280 -6.39 10.71 16.30
CA VAL A 280 -4.98 10.90 16.67
C VAL A 280 -4.71 12.32 17.21
N PRO A 281 -5.13 13.41 16.56
CA PRO A 281 -4.97 14.76 17.12
C PRO A 281 -5.67 14.97 18.46
N MET A 282 -6.81 14.30 18.70
CA MET A 282 -7.55 14.40 19.96
C MET A 282 -6.77 13.77 21.12
N ILE A 283 -6.05 12.69 20.85
CA ILE A 283 -5.24 11.97 21.83
C ILE A 283 -3.90 12.67 22.05
N SER A 284 -3.24 13.12 20.97
CA SER A 284 -1.92 13.77 21.06
C SER A 284 -1.98 15.14 21.74
N ALA A 285 -3.07 15.90 21.57
CA ALA A 285 -3.29 17.16 22.29
C ALA A 285 -3.44 16.97 23.81
N ARG A 286 -3.79 15.76 24.28
CA ARG A 286 -3.95 15.42 25.70
C ARG A 286 -2.69 14.81 26.33
N LEU A 287 -1.81 14.20 25.52
CA LEU A 287 -0.66 13.42 26.01
C LEU A 287 0.71 14.08 25.80
N LEU A 288 0.84 15.06 24.90
CA LEU A 288 2.11 15.72 24.65
C LEU A 288 2.12 17.12 25.29
N PRO A 289 3.11 17.45 26.16
CA PRO A 289 3.33 18.82 26.58
C PRO A 289 3.51 19.70 25.35
N GLN A 290 2.75 20.78 25.27
CA GLN A 290 2.92 21.76 24.19
C GLN A 290 4.37 22.24 24.20
N PRO A 291 5.10 22.20 23.07
CA PRO A 291 6.43 22.76 23.03
C PRO A 291 6.33 24.23 23.42
N VAL A 292 7.01 24.60 24.52
CA VAL A 292 7.12 25.99 24.97
C VAL A 292 7.52 26.82 23.76
N ARG A 293 6.62 27.67 23.28
CA ARG A 293 6.92 28.65 22.22
C ARG A 293 8.10 29.46 22.74
N ARG A 294 9.30 29.22 22.21
CA ARG A 294 10.40 30.17 22.36
C ARG A 294 9.95 31.44 21.65
N GLN A 295 9.48 32.42 22.43
CA GLN A 295 9.35 33.79 21.96
C GLN A 295 10.73 34.21 21.45
N ARG A 296 10.80 34.53 20.16
CA ARG A 296 11.93 35.26 19.58
C ARG A 296 11.59 36.73 19.64
#